data_AF-A0A1H0Z5A8-F1
#
_entry.id   AF-A0A1H0Z5A8-F1
#
_cell.length_a   1.000
_cell.length_b   1.000
_cell.length_c   1.000
_cell.angle_alpha   90.00
_cell.angle_beta   90.00
_cell.angle_gamma   90.00
#
_symmetry.space_group_name_H-M   'P 1'
#
loop_
_entity.id
_entity.type
_entity.pdbx_description
1 polymer ?
#
loop_
_entity_poly.entity_id
_entity_poly.type
_entity_poly.pdbx_seq_one_letter_code
_entity_poly.pdbx_strand_id
1 'polypeptide(L)'
;MEISEETGRVVVSWFVPEGDTHQHATLDALPSEGGAVNTLGGHDYAEAPPFRERRMSHVRPFCEDCFTEYLRLDRGQPSWKE
;
A
#
# COMPACT_ATOMS: atom_id res chain seq x y z
N MET A 1 10.89 8.34 -1.77
CA MET A 1 10.39 8.41 -0.38
C MET A 1 9.99 9.84 -0.09
N GLU A 2 8.74 10.20 -0.37
CA GLU A 2 8.19 11.49 0.05
C GLU A 2 7.56 11.28 1.43
N ILE A 3 8.37 11.50 2.46
CA ILE A 3 7.89 11.74 3.80
C ILE A 3 7.16 13.09 3.76
N SER A 4 5.85 13.11 3.99
CA SER A 4 5.16 14.37 4.24
C SER A 4 5.66 14.89 5.60
N GLU A 5 6.62 15.82 5.55
CA GLU A 5 7.40 16.34 6.68
C GLU A 5 6.55 16.98 7.80
N GLU A 6 5.23 17.10 7.62
CA GLU A 6 4.32 17.70 8.59
C GLU A 6 3.77 16.73 9.67
N THR A 7 3.83 15.41 9.47
CA THR A 7 3.20 14.46 10.44
C THR A 7 3.95 13.18 10.79
N GLY A 8 5.07 12.86 10.12
CA GLY A 8 5.80 11.60 10.37
C GLY A 8 4.96 10.33 10.13
N ARG A 9 3.84 10.44 9.41
CA ARG A 9 2.93 9.32 9.14
C ARG A 9 3.37 8.57 7.90
N VAL A 10 3.63 7.27 8.06
CA VAL A 10 3.87 6.36 6.94
C VAL A 10 2.55 6.15 6.19
N VAL A 11 2.53 6.53 4.90
CA VAL A 11 1.39 6.30 4.01
C VAL A 11 1.58 4.94 3.33
N VAL A 12 0.58 4.07 3.46
CA VAL A 12 0.57 2.74 2.84
C VAL A 12 -0.58 2.69 1.85
N SER A 13 -0.28 2.38 0.60
CA SER A 13 -1.28 2.25 -0.46
C SER A 13 -1.60 0.79 -0.72
N TRP A 14 -2.88 0.43 -0.70
CA TRP A 14 -3.35 -0.93 -1.01
C TRP A 14 -3.98 -0.98 -2.40
N PHE A 15 -3.65 -2.00 -3.18
CA PHE A 15 -4.14 -2.19 -4.55
C PHE A 15 -4.32 -3.67 -4.88
N VAL A 16 -5.12 -3.97 -5.90
CA VAL A 16 -5.33 -5.34 -6.40
C VAL A 16 -4.82 -5.37 -7.83
N PRO A 17 -3.74 -6.12 -8.14
CA PRO A 17 -3.29 -6.33 -9.50
C PRO A 17 -4.39 -6.98 -10.36
N GLU A 18 -4.38 -6.70 -11.66
CA GLU A 18 -5.30 -7.35 -12.57
C GLU A 18 -5.08 -8.87 -12.59
N GLY A 19 -6.15 -9.64 -12.41
CA GLY A 19 -6.09 -11.10 -12.35
C GLY A 19 -5.65 -11.69 -11.01
N ASP A 20 -5.20 -10.88 -10.04
CA ASP A 20 -4.89 -11.36 -8.70
C ASP A 20 -6.15 -11.39 -7.81
N THR A 21 -6.13 -12.31 -6.86
CA THR A 21 -7.13 -12.46 -5.82
C THR A 21 -6.77 -11.73 -4.54
N HIS A 22 -5.50 -11.37 -4.34
CA HIS A 22 -4.98 -10.74 -3.14
C HIS A 22 -4.76 -9.23 -3.31
N GLN A 23 -4.94 -8.51 -2.23
CA GLN A 23 -4.57 -7.10 -2.12
C GLN A 23 -3.11 -6.98 -1.71
N HIS A 24 -2.32 -6.23 -2.49
CA HIS A 24 -0.93 -5.91 -2.21
C HIS A 24 -0.81 -4.49 -1.66
N ALA A 25 0.24 -4.24 -0.89
CA ALA A 25 0.56 -2.93 -0.34
C ALA A 25 1.82 -2.36 -0.99
N THR A 26 2.00 -1.05 -0.96
CA THR A 26 3.25 -0.39 -1.31
C THR A 26 3.43 0.90 -0.49
N LEU A 27 4.68 1.32 -0.31
CA LEU A 27 5.05 2.66 0.17
C LEU A 27 5.24 3.65 -0.97
N ASP A 28 5.34 3.16 -2.21
CA ASP A 28 5.48 4.00 -3.38
C ASP A 28 4.14 4.65 -3.73
N ALA A 29 4.20 5.81 -4.39
CA ALA A 29 3.01 6.43 -4.96
C ALA A 29 2.50 5.56 -6.12
N LEU A 30 1.21 5.22 -6.10
CA LEU A 30 0.64 4.37 -7.15
C LEU A 30 0.49 5.17 -8.48
N PRO A 31 1.06 4.72 -9.61
CA PRO A 31 1.08 5.48 -10.87
C PRO A 31 -0.32 5.74 -11.46
N SER A 32 -0.70 6.96 -11.84
CA SER A 32 -2.09 7.24 -12.27
C SER A 32 -2.63 6.36 -13.40
N GLU A 33 -1.78 6.04 -14.38
CA GLU A 33 -2.13 5.20 -15.54
C GLU A 33 -1.97 3.69 -15.26
N GLY A 34 -1.64 3.33 -14.02
CA GLY A 34 -1.29 1.97 -13.66
C GLY A 34 0.14 1.63 -14.06
N GLY A 35 0.45 0.35 -13.88
CA GLY A 35 1.80 -0.14 -13.96
C GLY A 35 2.40 -0.23 -12.57
N ALA A 36 3.71 -0.20 -12.55
CA ALA A 36 4.34 -1.36 -11.99
C ALA A 36 5.24 -0.91 -10.82
N VAL A 37 5.02 -1.50 -9.65
CA VAL A 37 5.42 -0.96 -8.34
C VAL A 37 6.04 -2.04 -7.46
N ASN A 38 6.94 -1.63 -6.56
CA ASN A 38 7.46 -2.54 -5.54
C ASN A 38 6.39 -2.82 -4.49
N THR A 39 6.20 -4.08 -4.10
CA THR A 39 5.34 -4.39 -2.97
C THR A 39 5.99 -3.97 -1.66
N LEU A 40 5.16 -3.75 -0.64
CA LEU A 40 5.59 -3.38 0.70
C LEU A 40 6.50 -4.48 1.27
N GLY A 41 7.66 -4.06 1.77
CA GLY A 41 8.70 -4.99 2.24
C GLY A 41 9.56 -5.59 1.13
N GLY A 42 9.30 -5.26 -0.15
CA GLY A 42 10.13 -5.62 -1.28
C GLY A 42 10.19 -7.12 -1.58
N HIS A 43 9.12 -7.86 -1.24
CA HIS A 43 9.07 -9.30 -1.47
C HIS A 43 8.72 -9.66 -2.92
N ASP A 44 8.08 -8.76 -3.67
CA ASP A 44 7.81 -8.94 -5.09
C ASP A 44 7.57 -7.60 -5.81
N TYR A 45 7.39 -7.68 -7.11
CA TYR A 45 6.89 -6.60 -7.95
C TYR A 45 5.46 -6.90 -8.42
N ALA A 46 4.60 -5.89 -8.44
CA ALA A 46 3.23 -6.06 -8.90
C ALA A 46 2.77 -4.89 -9.78
N GLU A 47 1.90 -5.19 -10.74
CA GLU A 47 1.27 -4.16 -11.58
C GLU A 47 0.02 -3.61 -10.91
N ALA A 48 0.10 -2.37 -10.44
CA ALA A 48 -1.05 -1.65 -9.93
C ALA A 48 -1.97 -1.23 -11.09
N PRO A 49 -3.31 -1.40 -10.95
CA PRO A 49 -4.23 -0.97 -11.98
C PRO A 49 -4.27 0.56 -12.09
N PRO A 50 -4.80 1.12 -13.20
CA PRO A 50 -5.05 2.55 -13.35
C PRO A 50 -5.95 3.11 -12.24
N PHE A 51 -5.80 4.40 -11.90
CA PHE A 51 -6.55 5.02 -10.80
C PHE A 51 -8.08 4.84 -10.90
N ARG A 52 -8.64 4.93 -12.11
CA ARG A 52 -10.07 4.71 -12.38
C ARG A 52 -10.59 3.31 -12.01
N GLU A 53 -9.69 2.33 -11.91
CA GLU A 53 -9.97 0.93 -11.61
C GLU A 53 -9.55 0.54 -10.18
N ARG A 54 -8.85 1.44 -9.46
CA ARG A 54 -8.46 1.25 -8.05
C ARG A 54 -9.66 1.38 -7.12
N ARG A 55 -10.40 0.30 -6.96
CA ARG A 55 -11.39 0.17 -5.89
C ARG A 55 -10.80 -0.67 -4.78
N MET A 56 -10.70 -0.11 -3.57
CA MET A 56 -10.42 -0.90 -2.37
C MET A 56 -11.48 -1.99 -2.26
N SER A 57 -11.05 -3.24 -2.35
CA SER A 57 -11.94 -4.38 -2.34
C SER A 57 -11.96 -4.97 -0.94
N HIS A 58 -12.83 -4.45 -0.07
CA HIS A 58 -12.96 -4.89 1.33
C HIS A 58 -13.29 -6.38 1.52
N VAL A 59 -13.60 -7.09 0.42
CA VAL A 59 -13.94 -8.52 0.40
C VAL A 59 -12.79 -9.42 -0.06
N ARG A 60 -11.66 -8.86 -0.49
CA ARG A 60 -10.51 -9.64 -0.98
C ARG A 60 -9.49 -9.87 0.14
N PRO A 61 -8.88 -11.07 0.21
CA PRO A 61 -7.79 -11.33 1.16
C PRO A 61 -6.57 -10.44 0.87
N PHE A 62 -5.73 -10.22 1.87
CA PHE A 62 -4.45 -9.53 1.70
C PHE A 62 -3.36 -10.53 1.31
N CYS A 63 -2.36 -10.07 0.55
CA CYS A 63 -1.10 -10.78 0.42
C CYS A 63 -0.46 -10.89 1.81
N GLU A 64 -0.08 -12.10 2.20
CA GLU A 64 0.42 -12.41 3.54
C GLU A 64 1.71 -11.64 3.86
N ASP A 65 2.62 -11.56 2.90
CA ASP A 65 3.91 -10.87 3.05
C ASP A 65 3.71 -9.35 3.20
N CYS A 66 2.93 -8.74 2.30
CA CYS A 66 2.53 -7.33 2.41
C CYS A 66 1.89 -7.01 3.76
N PHE A 67 0.99 -7.87 4.24
CA PHE A 67 0.29 -7.65 5.50
C PHE A 67 1.22 -7.80 6.70
N THR A 68 2.11 -8.79 6.68
CA THR A 68 3.13 -8.98 7.73
C THR A 68 4.04 -7.77 7.83
N GLU A 69 4.51 -7.25 6.70
CA GLU A 69 5.38 -6.08 6.66
C GLU A 69 4.63 -4.81 7.07
N TYR A 70 3.37 -4.67 6.68
CA TYR A 70 2.49 -3.61 7.16
C TYR A 70 2.42 -3.58 8.68
N LEU A 71 2.27 -4.73 9.36
CA LEU A 71 2.23 -4.80 10.83
C LEU A 71 3.55 -4.40 11.49
N ARG A 72 4.67 -4.51 10.80
CA ARG A 72 6.01 -4.14 11.30
C ARG A 72 6.32 -2.65 11.13
N LEU A 73 5.56 -1.93 10.30
CA LEU A 73 5.73 -0.49 10.16
C LEU A 73 5.49 0.19 11.51
N ASP A 74 6.47 0.99 11.95
CA ASP A 74 6.32 1.84 13.11
C ASP A 74 5.33 2.96 12.77
N ARG A 75 4.04 2.69 13.03
CA ARG A 75 2.99 3.67 12.81
C ARG A 75 2.98 4.58 14.01
N GLY A 76 3.45 5.80 13.83
CA GLY A 76 3.36 6.86 14.83
C GLY A 76 2.03 6.77 15.56
N GLN A 77 2.09 6.47 16.86
CA GLN A 77 0.92 6.30 17.71
C GLN A 77 0.02 7.53 17.58
N PRO A 78 -1.31 7.38 17.60
CA PRO A 78 -2.19 8.53 17.65
C PRO A 78 -1.85 9.37 18.89
N SER A 79 -1.29 10.55 18.67
CA SER A 79 -1.12 11.54 19.73
C SER A 79 -2.47 12.22 19.97
N TRP A 80 -3.04 12.06 21.16
CA TRP A 80 -4.14 12.90 21.58
C TRP A 80 -3.59 14.32 21.80
N LYS A 81 -4.15 15.32 21.12
CA LYS A 81 -3.90 16.72 21.50
C LYS A 81 -4.79 17.03 22.71
N GLU A 82 -4.18 17.50 23.79
CA GLU A 82 -4.87 18.10 24.94
C GLU A 82 -5.58 19.39 24.55
#